data_AF-A0A5E8V8V2-F1
#
_entry.id   AF-A0A5E8V8V2-F1
#
_cell.length_a   1.000
_cell.length_b   1.000
_cell.length_c   1.000
_cell.angle_alpha   90.00
_cell.angle_beta   90.00
_cell.angle_gamma   90.00
#
_symmetry.space_group_name_H-M   'P 1'
#
loop_
_entity.id
_entity.type
_entity.pdbx_description
1 polymer ?
#
loop_
_entity_poly.entity_id
_entity_poly.type
_entity_poly.pdbx_seq_one_letter_code
_entity_poly.pdbx_strand_id
1 'polypeptide(L)'
;MHRSNFITRLRVALAMAAAIAMPGAASADAQLDKMRAKVAAFIAEKMEKLGGSRVVYRVDTDGLREAVVAELRDDVYKTLREGRIAFSGLAIRDGRVEVNIPDAKGREQLTRKLASAAEGLPTHALAVTGSGDGLIRLAPTEAASAARLHELVDDCIAMIEQRLKDAGVTLASVQPEGTDRIRIFLPGMTEPERITAIFARKVKVSFRQVDLSMPAEQAQRGAPPDGTEVLLGIKDNKPYLVAKHSALDGDDISYAGPGFASGTKEPVASFRFNGRGTRRFAHITSENVGKPFAIVLDDKVVSAPEIREPITGGSGQISGNLTLEEANSIAMMLRAASLPGRLGLVEQQVVQPAAKP
;
A
#
# COMPACT_ATOMS: atom_id res chain seq x y z
N MET A 1 -61.21 8.23 20.44
CA MET A 1 -61.01 7.92 19.00
C MET A 1 -59.87 8.80 18.50
N HIS A 2 -58.70 8.21 18.22
CA HIS A 2 -58.15 7.99 16.86
C HIS A 2 -57.81 9.30 16.12
N ARG A 3 -56.63 9.55 15.55
CA ARG A 3 -55.38 8.78 15.39
C ARG A 3 -54.35 9.73 14.71
N SER A 4 -53.06 9.52 15.01
CA SER A 4 -51.93 9.45 14.04
C SER A 4 -51.37 10.75 13.43
N ASN A 5 -50.21 11.24 13.91
CA ASN A 5 -48.81 10.94 13.48
C ASN A 5 -48.32 11.98 12.42
N PHE A 6 -47.04 12.29 12.15
CA PHE A 6 -45.78 11.54 12.23
C PHE A 6 -44.63 12.56 11.94
N ILE A 7 -43.88 13.06 12.94
CA ILE A 7 -42.52 13.63 12.72
C ILE A 7 -41.70 13.41 13.99
N THR A 8 -40.96 12.30 14.05
CA THR A 8 -39.88 12.12 15.03
C THR A 8 -38.59 11.87 14.29
N ARG A 9 -37.67 12.83 14.47
CA ARG A 9 -36.30 12.85 13.97
C ARG A 9 -35.53 11.65 14.53
N LEU A 10 -34.90 10.85 13.66
CA LEU A 10 -33.91 9.86 14.08
C LEU A 10 -32.52 10.33 13.62
N ARG A 11 -31.81 11.01 14.52
CA ARG A 11 -30.36 11.20 14.43
C ARG A 11 -29.70 9.96 15.02
N VAL A 12 -29.07 9.13 14.18
CA VAL A 12 -28.14 8.10 14.67
C VAL A 12 -26.74 8.57 14.35
N ALA A 13 -26.09 9.18 15.35
CA ALA A 13 -24.65 9.34 15.39
C ALA A 13 -24.10 8.07 16.06
N LEU A 14 -23.33 7.25 15.34
CA LEU A 14 -22.62 6.12 15.93
C LEU A 14 -21.16 6.55 16.16
N ALA A 15 -20.88 7.03 17.37
CA ALA A 15 -19.53 7.14 17.89
C ALA A 15 -19.20 5.79 18.55
N MET A 16 -18.25 5.03 17.99
CA MET A 16 -17.70 3.85 18.67
C MET A 16 -16.40 4.27 19.38
N ALA A 17 -16.50 4.41 20.70
CA ALA A 17 -15.35 4.42 21.59
C ALA A 17 -14.88 2.98 21.80
N ALA A 18 -13.66 2.67 21.38
CA ALA A 18 -13.02 1.38 21.63
C ALA A 18 -12.40 1.38 23.04
N ALA A 19 -12.94 0.53 23.93
CA ALA A 19 -12.22 0.12 25.13
C ALA A 19 -11.28 -1.03 24.74
N ILE A 20 -9.97 -0.78 24.79
CA ILE A 20 -8.94 -1.76 24.45
C ILE A 20 -8.56 -2.54 25.72
N ALA A 21 -8.91 -3.83 25.74
CA ALA A 21 -8.15 -4.84 26.45
C ALA A 21 -7.44 -5.68 25.37
N MET A 22 -6.11 -5.63 25.34
CA MET A 22 -5.28 -6.26 24.31
C MET A 22 -5.20 -7.79 24.49
N PRO A 23 -5.32 -8.56 23.40
CA PRO A 23 -4.49 -9.74 23.19
C PRO A 23 -3.64 -9.57 21.91
N GLY A 24 -2.59 -10.40 21.78
CA GLY A 24 -1.54 -10.27 20.75
C GLY A 24 -2.03 -10.31 19.29
N ALA A 25 -1.13 -9.96 18.36
CA ALA A 25 -1.39 -9.68 16.94
C ALA A 25 -2.32 -10.68 16.20
N ALA A 26 -2.26 -11.98 16.50
CA ALA A 26 -3.15 -12.98 15.91
C ALA A 26 -4.65 -12.80 16.29
N SER A 27 -4.92 -12.16 17.42
CA SER A 27 -6.30 -11.86 17.86
C SER A 27 -6.87 -10.58 17.22
N ALA A 28 -6.00 -9.69 16.73
CA ALA A 28 -6.42 -8.45 16.08
C ALA A 28 -7.02 -8.73 14.70
N ASP A 29 -6.38 -9.59 13.90
CA ASP A 29 -6.88 -9.98 12.57
C ASP A 29 -8.22 -10.73 12.67
N ALA A 30 -8.31 -11.69 13.59
CA ALA A 30 -9.55 -12.42 13.86
C ALA A 30 -10.70 -11.51 14.37
N GLN A 31 -10.37 -10.39 15.02
CA GLN A 31 -11.34 -9.40 15.48
C GLN A 31 -11.79 -8.48 14.34
N LEU A 32 -10.88 -8.07 13.46
CA LEU A 32 -11.16 -7.32 12.23
C LEU A 32 -12.11 -8.08 11.31
N ASP A 33 -11.87 -9.38 11.09
CA ASP A 33 -12.73 -10.22 10.25
C ASP A 33 -14.15 -10.34 10.83
N LYS A 34 -14.27 -10.52 12.14
CA LYS A 34 -15.57 -10.52 12.82
C LYS A 34 -16.29 -9.18 12.69
N MET A 35 -15.56 -8.07 12.74
CA MET A 35 -16.13 -6.74 12.52
C MET A 35 -16.60 -6.56 11.07
N ARG A 36 -15.78 -6.93 10.09
CA ARG A 36 -16.14 -6.93 8.66
C ARG A 36 -17.40 -7.75 8.40
N ALA A 37 -17.50 -8.95 8.97
CA ALA A 37 -18.68 -9.81 8.85
C ALA A 37 -19.96 -9.20 9.46
N LYS A 38 -19.85 -8.48 10.58
CA LYS A 38 -21.01 -7.78 11.17
C LYS A 38 -21.46 -6.61 10.31
N VAL A 39 -20.51 -5.80 9.81
CA VAL A 39 -20.80 -4.70 8.87
C VAL A 39 -21.44 -5.25 7.61
N ALA A 40 -20.90 -6.34 7.06
CA ALA A 40 -21.46 -7.04 5.91
C ALA A 40 -22.93 -7.40 6.07
N ALA A 41 -23.29 -8.04 7.19
CA ALA A 41 -24.66 -8.45 7.47
C ALA A 41 -25.60 -7.24 7.58
N PHE A 42 -25.16 -6.18 8.27
CA PHE A 42 -25.93 -4.93 8.37
C PHE A 42 -26.11 -4.25 7.01
N ILE A 43 -25.06 -4.21 6.20
CA ILE A 43 -25.11 -3.62 4.86
C ILE A 43 -26.00 -4.44 3.94
N ALA A 44 -25.99 -5.78 4.03
CA ALA A 44 -26.90 -6.64 3.27
C ALA A 44 -28.37 -6.33 3.60
N GLU A 45 -28.71 -6.17 4.88
CA GLU A 45 -30.06 -5.74 5.30
C GLU A 45 -30.44 -4.37 4.73
N LYS A 46 -29.49 -3.43 4.66
CA LYS A 46 -29.72 -2.11 4.06
C LYS A 46 -29.86 -2.18 2.54
N MET A 47 -29.07 -3.00 1.86
CA MET A 47 -29.20 -3.25 0.42
C MET A 47 -30.59 -3.78 0.08
N GLU A 48 -31.13 -4.70 0.88
CA GLU A 48 -32.48 -5.26 0.67
C GLU A 48 -33.57 -4.16 0.77
N LYS A 49 -33.42 -3.23 1.71
CA LYS A 49 -34.41 -2.16 1.96
C LYS A 49 -34.28 -0.94 1.05
N LEU A 50 -33.06 -0.57 0.70
CA LEU A 50 -32.75 0.68 -0.01
C LEU A 50 -32.33 0.48 -1.46
N GLY A 51 -32.07 -0.78 -1.86
CA GLY A 51 -31.29 -1.05 -3.07
C GLY A 51 -29.88 -0.48 -2.95
N GLY A 52 -29.16 -0.37 -4.05
CA GLY A 52 -27.84 0.23 -4.10
C GLY A 52 -26.99 -0.30 -5.23
N SER A 53 -25.68 -0.26 -5.04
CA SER A 53 -24.70 -0.74 -6.02
C SER A 53 -23.89 -1.91 -5.47
N ARG A 54 -23.72 -2.94 -6.30
CA ARG A 54 -22.74 -4.02 -6.13
C ARG A 54 -21.65 -3.84 -7.17
N VAL A 55 -20.40 -3.82 -6.71
CA VAL A 55 -19.23 -3.68 -7.59
C VAL A 55 -18.22 -4.76 -7.22
N VAL A 56 -17.63 -5.43 -8.23
CA VAL A 56 -16.58 -6.43 -8.04
C VAL A 56 -15.35 -6.01 -8.80
N TYR A 57 -14.21 -6.00 -8.11
CA TYR A 57 -12.89 -5.73 -8.68
C TYR A 57 -12.00 -6.96 -8.58
N ARG A 58 -11.09 -7.14 -9.53
CA ARG A 58 -10.02 -8.14 -9.50
C ARG A 58 -8.68 -7.45 -9.26
N VAL A 59 -7.91 -7.95 -8.30
CA VAL A 59 -6.53 -7.56 -8.04
C VAL A 59 -5.64 -8.10 -9.16
N ASP A 60 -4.69 -7.32 -9.66
CA ASP A 60 -3.78 -7.78 -10.70
C ASP A 60 -2.73 -8.74 -10.14
N THR A 61 -2.97 -10.02 -10.40
CA THR A 61 -2.08 -11.11 -10.02
C THR A 61 -0.82 -11.17 -10.88
N ASP A 62 -0.91 -10.75 -12.15
CA ASP A 62 0.19 -10.84 -13.10
C ASP A 62 1.24 -9.78 -12.78
N GLY A 63 0.78 -8.55 -12.54
CA GLY A 63 1.62 -7.45 -12.09
C GLY A 63 2.29 -7.74 -10.74
N LEU A 64 1.57 -8.34 -9.79
CA LEU A 64 2.16 -8.81 -8.53
C LEU A 64 3.28 -9.84 -8.78
N ARG A 65 3.04 -10.84 -9.64
CA ARG A 65 4.03 -11.89 -9.96
C ARG A 65 5.28 -11.29 -10.61
N GLU A 66 5.11 -10.39 -11.57
CA GLU A 66 6.22 -9.69 -12.21
C GLU A 66 7.06 -8.89 -11.21
N ALA A 67 6.41 -8.14 -10.31
CA ALA A 67 7.09 -7.35 -9.29
C ALA A 67 7.89 -8.22 -8.32
N VAL A 68 7.30 -9.32 -7.84
CA VAL A 68 7.97 -10.25 -6.91
C VAL A 68 9.21 -10.88 -7.55
N VAL A 69 9.12 -11.29 -8.83
CA VAL A 69 10.27 -11.88 -9.54
C VAL A 69 11.34 -10.83 -9.83
N ALA A 70 10.95 -9.58 -10.10
CA ALA A 70 11.88 -8.48 -10.27
C ALA A 70 12.63 -8.12 -8.97
N GLU A 71 11.92 -8.07 -7.83
CA GLU A 71 12.54 -7.88 -6.51
C GLU A 71 13.51 -9.03 -6.19
N LEU A 72 13.09 -10.28 -6.42
CA LEU A 72 13.96 -11.44 -6.23
C LEU A 72 15.25 -11.35 -7.06
N ARG A 73 15.17 -10.89 -8.32
CA ARG A 73 16.36 -10.69 -9.17
C ARG A 73 17.29 -9.65 -8.56
N ASP A 74 16.75 -8.55 -8.07
CA ASP A 74 17.53 -7.46 -7.47
C ASP A 74 18.21 -7.90 -6.17
N ASP A 75 17.51 -8.68 -5.34
CA ASP A 75 18.05 -9.26 -4.12
C ASP A 75 19.16 -10.28 -4.42
N VAL A 76 18.97 -11.12 -5.44
CA VAL A 76 20.01 -12.02 -5.94
C VAL A 76 21.23 -11.22 -6.41
N TYR A 77 21.04 -10.19 -7.22
CA TYR A 77 22.14 -9.34 -7.69
C TYR A 77 22.91 -8.70 -6.53
N LYS A 78 22.19 -8.11 -5.58
CA LYS A 78 22.76 -7.47 -4.39
C LYS A 78 23.58 -8.46 -3.58
N THR A 79 23.00 -9.62 -3.28
CA THR A 79 23.63 -10.69 -2.51
C THR A 79 24.92 -11.18 -3.18
N LEU A 80 24.89 -11.36 -4.50
CA LEU A 80 26.07 -11.76 -5.28
C LEU A 80 27.18 -10.71 -5.24
N ARG A 81 26.83 -9.43 -5.37
CA ARG A 81 27.80 -8.32 -5.32
C ARG A 81 28.43 -8.15 -3.94
N GLU A 82 27.62 -8.15 -2.89
CA GLU A 82 28.11 -8.05 -1.49
C GLU A 82 28.94 -9.29 -1.11
N GLY A 83 28.55 -10.47 -1.59
CA GLY A 83 29.29 -11.71 -1.41
C GLY A 83 30.57 -11.80 -2.25
N ARG A 84 30.80 -10.86 -3.19
CA ARG A 84 31.86 -10.94 -4.20
C ARG A 84 31.86 -12.27 -4.97
N ILE A 85 30.67 -12.81 -5.22
CA ILE A 85 30.47 -14.08 -5.93
C ILE A 85 30.50 -13.80 -7.43
N ALA A 86 31.33 -14.52 -8.18
CA ALA A 86 31.34 -14.43 -9.64
C ALA A 86 30.08 -15.06 -10.23
N PHE A 87 29.40 -14.33 -11.11
CA PHE A 87 28.17 -14.79 -11.76
C PHE A 87 28.07 -14.28 -13.20
N SER A 88 27.25 -14.95 -13.99
CA SER A 88 26.92 -14.57 -15.36
C SER A 88 25.46 -14.88 -15.66
N GLY A 89 24.91 -14.23 -16.70
CA GLY A 89 23.57 -14.55 -17.20
C GLY A 89 22.43 -14.35 -16.20
N LEU A 90 22.56 -13.42 -15.24
CA LEU A 90 21.46 -13.07 -14.33
C LEU A 90 20.31 -12.45 -15.14
N ALA A 91 19.20 -13.17 -15.24
CA ALA A 91 18.05 -12.75 -16.03
C ALA A 91 16.76 -13.30 -15.43
N ILE A 92 15.63 -12.69 -15.82
CA ILE A 92 14.30 -13.23 -15.56
C ILE A 92 13.89 -14.03 -16.79
N ARG A 93 13.49 -15.30 -16.61
CA ARG A 93 12.94 -16.17 -17.66
C ARG A 93 11.77 -16.97 -17.10
N ASP A 94 10.66 -17.00 -17.82
CA ASP A 94 9.44 -17.76 -17.48
C ASP A 94 8.93 -17.52 -16.04
N GLY A 95 9.02 -16.27 -15.57
CA GLY A 95 8.63 -15.90 -14.20
C GLY A 95 9.54 -16.45 -13.11
N ARG A 96 10.81 -16.72 -13.44
CA ARG A 96 11.85 -17.20 -12.51
C ARG A 96 13.12 -16.40 -12.73
N VAL A 97 13.96 -16.34 -11.71
CA VAL A 97 15.30 -15.75 -11.81
C VAL A 97 16.28 -16.86 -12.14
N GLU A 98 17.00 -16.73 -13.25
CA GLU A 98 18.11 -17.61 -13.62
C GLU A 98 19.43 -16.89 -13.43
N VAL A 99 20.42 -17.60 -12.88
CA VAL A 99 21.79 -17.11 -12.76
C VAL A 99 22.77 -18.26 -12.86
N ASN A 100 23.86 -18.07 -13.60
CA ASN A 100 24.94 -19.04 -13.66
C ASN A 100 26.06 -18.65 -12.68
N ILE A 101 26.39 -19.57 -11.77
CA ILE A 101 27.42 -19.42 -10.76
C ILE A 101 28.37 -20.63 -10.88
N PRO A 102 29.56 -20.43 -11.47
CA PRO A 102 30.52 -21.52 -11.69
C PRO A 102 31.02 -22.15 -10.39
N ASP A 103 31.20 -21.34 -9.34
CA ASP A 103 31.76 -21.78 -8.07
C ASP A 103 30.70 -22.44 -7.16
N ALA A 104 30.99 -23.66 -6.69
CA ALA A 104 30.13 -24.40 -5.77
C ALA A 104 29.97 -23.70 -4.41
N LYS A 105 31.04 -23.07 -3.88
CA LYS A 105 30.97 -22.36 -2.60
C LYS A 105 30.10 -21.11 -2.70
N GLY A 106 30.23 -20.36 -3.80
CA GLY A 106 29.36 -19.23 -4.12
C GLY A 106 27.89 -19.62 -4.23
N ARG A 107 27.58 -20.78 -4.82
CA ARG A 107 26.21 -21.32 -4.89
C ARG A 107 25.62 -21.56 -3.49
N GLU A 108 26.36 -22.24 -2.61
CA GLU A 108 25.90 -22.46 -1.24
C GLU A 108 25.77 -21.16 -0.43
N GLN A 109 26.67 -20.20 -0.66
CA GLN A 109 26.63 -18.90 0.01
C GLN A 109 25.38 -18.10 -0.39
N LEU A 110 25.03 -18.11 -1.69
CA LEU A 110 23.80 -17.48 -2.18
C LEU A 110 22.58 -18.11 -1.52
N THR A 111 22.45 -19.44 -1.57
CA THR A 111 21.29 -20.15 -1.00
C THR A 111 21.14 -19.87 0.49
N ARG A 112 22.25 -19.89 1.25
CA ARG A 112 22.24 -19.56 2.69
C ARG A 112 21.79 -18.12 2.94
N LYS A 113 22.35 -17.15 2.22
CA LYS A 113 22.02 -15.72 2.41
C LYS A 113 20.57 -15.40 2.03
N LEU A 114 20.05 -15.99 0.95
CA LEU A 114 18.66 -15.81 0.56
C LEU A 114 17.69 -16.51 1.53
N ALA A 115 18.07 -17.68 2.06
CA ALA A 115 17.30 -18.34 3.11
C ALA A 115 17.26 -17.50 4.40
N SER A 116 18.37 -16.87 4.80
CA SER A 116 18.39 -15.97 5.95
C SER A 116 17.68 -14.64 5.68
N ALA A 117 17.71 -14.13 4.45
CA ALA A 117 16.96 -12.92 4.07
C ALA A 117 15.43 -13.16 4.05
N ALA A 118 15.01 -14.43 4.00
CA ALA A 118 13.62 -14.84 4.16
C ALA A 118 13.20 -15.03 5.63
N GLU A 119 14.07 -14.79 6.62
CA GLU A 119 13.68 -14.79 8.04
C GLU A 119 12.64 -13.68 8.30
N GLY A 120 11.44 -14.07 8.73
CA GLY A 120 10.29 -13.18 8.92
C GLY A 120 9.21 -13.27 7.83
N LEU A 121 9.48 -13.98 6.73
CA LEU A 121 8.50 -14.42 5.73
C LEU A 121 8.08 -15.88 6.02
N PRO A 122 6.95 -16.39 5.47
CA PRO A 122 6.58 -17.79 5.64
C PRO A 122 7.75 -18.73 5.28
N THR A 123 7.97 -19.74 6.12
CA THR A 123 9.01 -20.76 5.97
C THR A 123 8.95 -21.35 4.55
N HIS A 124 10.04 -21.23 3.79
CA HIS A 124 10.15 -21.61 2.37
C HIS A 124 9.45 -20.68 1.36
N ALA A 125 9.74 -19.37 1.45
CA ALA A 125 9.25 -18.41 0.46
C ALA A 125 9.83 -18.60 -0.96
N LEU A 126 10.98 -19.28 -1.09
CA LEU A 126 11.73 -19.43 -2.34
C LEU A 126 12.05 -20.89 -2.64
N ALA A 127 11.71 -21.33 -3.84
CA ALA A 127 12.19 -22.58 -4.44
C ALA A 127 13.50 -22.31 -5.17
N VAL A 128 14.57 -23.00 -4.75
CA VAL A 128 15.88 -22.94 -5.40
C VAL A 128 16.16 -24.30 -6.05
N THR A 129 16.36 -24.29 -7.36
CA THR A 129 16.74 -25.50 -8.11
C THR A 129 18.08 -25.26 -8.78
N GLY A 130 19.04 -26.15 -8.53
CA GLY A 130 20.37 -26.10 -9.13
C GLY A 130 20.54 -27.25 -10.12
N SER A 131 21.08 -26.93 -11.30
CA SER A 131 21.62 -27.93 -12.22
C SER A 131 23.12 -28.12 -11.95
N GLY A 132 23.65 -29.30 -12.28
CA GLY A 132 25.06 -29.67 -12.03
C GLY A 132 26.07 -28.83 -12.82
N ASP A 133 25.60 -28.07 -13.80
CA ASP A 133 26.34 -27.18 -14.70
C ASP A 133 26.59 -25.77 -14.12
N GLY A 134 26.13 -25.48 -12.90
CA GLY A 134 26.28 -24.16 -12.25
C GLY A 134 25.08 -23.22 -12.45
N LEU A 135 24.08 -23.62 -13.23
CA LEU A 135 22.84 -22.87 -13.39
C LEU A 135 21.95 -23.01 -12.15
N ILE A 136 21.61 -21.89 -11.53
CA ILE A 136 20.62 -21.80 -10.46
C ILE A 136 19.36 -21.13 -11.00
N ARG A 137 18.20 -21.71 -10.67
CA ARG A 137 16.89 -21.12 -10.89
C ARG A 137 16.21 -20.88 -9.56
N LEU A 138 15.75 -19.65 -9.36
CA LEU A 138 15.02 -19.22 -8.17
C LEU A 138 13.62 -18.79 -8.56
N ALA A 139 12.61 -19.24 -7.82
CA ALA A 139 11.23 -18.83 -8.00
C ALA A 139 10.53 -18.71 -6.64
N PRO A 140 9.57 -17.80 -6.48
CA PRO A 140 8.65 -17.83 -5.35
C PRO A 140 7.91 -19.17 -5.29
N THR A 141 7.66 -19.69 -4.09
CA THR A 141 6.80 -20.87 -3.94
C THR A 141 5.33 -20.51 -4.13
N GLU A 142 4.50 -21.50 -4.46
CA GLU A 142 3.05 -21.31 -4.57
C GLU A 142 2.45 -20.81 -3.24
N ALA A 143 2.91 -21.36 -2.11
CA ALA A 143 2.47 -20.94 -0.78
C ALA A 143 2.84 -19.46 -0.50
N ALA A 144 4.04 -19.04 -0.87
CA ALA A 144 4.48 -17.65 -0.70
C ALA A 144 3.70 -16.69 -1.60
N SER A 145 3.47 -17.10 -2.85
CA SER A 145 2.69 -16.32 -3.82
C SER A 145 1.25 -16.14 -3.34
N ALA A 146 0.62 -17.19 -2.82
CA ALA A 146 -0.72 -17.14 -2.27
C ALA A 146 -0.80 -16.23 -1.02
N ALA A 147 0.17 -16.33 -0.10
CA ALA A 147 0.23 -15.48 1.08
C ALA A 147 0.38 -13.99 0.70
N ARG A 148 1.23 -13.69 -0.29
CA ARG A 148 1.44 -12.31 -0.76
C ARG A 148 0.21 -11.76 -1.47
N LEU A 149 -0.49 -12.59 -2.26
CA LEU A 149 -1.76 -12.20 -2.88
C LEU A 149 -2.82 -11.90 -1.82
N HIS A 150 -2.91 -12.72 -0.77
CA HIS A 150 -3.85 -12.50 0.33
C HIS A 150 -3.59 -11.16 1.04
N GLU A 151 -2.32 -10.88 1.39
CA GLU A 151 -1.90 -9.61 1.98
C GLU A 151 -2.26 -8.42 1.07
N LEU A 152 -2.06 -8.56 -0.25
CA LEU A 152 -2.44 -7.53 -1.20
C LEU A 152 -3.95 -7.31 -1.28
N VAL A 153 -4.75 -8.37 -1.24
CA VAL A 153 -6.22 -8.25 -1.22
C VAL A 153 -6.65 -7.47 0.02
N ASP A 154 -6.09 -7.78 1.19
CA ASP A 154 -6.38 -7.05 2.43
C ASP A 154 -5.94 -5.58 2.35
N ASP A 155 -4.78 -5.31 1.72
CA ASP A 155 -4.31 -3.96 1.50
C ASP A 155 -5.25 -3.15 0.62
N CYS A 156 -5.71 -3.75 -0.48
CA CYS A 156 -6.67 -3.15 -1.38
C CYS A 156 -8.01 -2.90 -0.69
N ILE A 157 -8.49 -3.83 0.15
CA ILE A 157 -9.73 -3.68 0.90
C ILE A 157 -9.66 -2.43 1.79
N ALA A 158 -8.64 -2.32 2.65
CA ALA A 158 -8.61 -1.18 3.57
C ALA A 158 -8.23 0.14 2.88
N MET A 159 -7.52 0.11 1.74
CA MET A 159 -7.41 1.29 0.85
C MET A 159 -8.79 1.74 0.33
N ILE A 160 -9.62 0.80 -0.16
CA ILE A 160 -10.98 1.11 -0.64
C ILE A 160 -11.82 1.68 0.50
N GLU A 161 -11.77 1.08 1.70
CA GLU A 161 -12.49 1.55 2.88
C GLU A 161 -12.07 2.98 3.26
N GLN A 162 -10.78 3.28 3.24
CA GLN A 162 -10.27 4.61 3.53
C GLN A 162 -10.74 5.64 2.49
N ARG A 163 -10.72 5.30 1.19
CA ARG A 163 -11.22 6.19 0.13
C ARG A 163 -12.72 6.43 0.21
N LEU A 164 -13.49 5.41 0.59
CA LEU A 164 -14.92 5.56 0.86
C LEU A 164 -15.17 6.54 2.01
N LYS A 165 -14.42 6.39 3.11
CA LYS A 165 -14.48 7.30 4.26
C LYS A 165 -14.14 8.74 3.87
N ASP A 166 -13.06 8.92 3.10
CA ASP A 166 -12.63 10.25 2.63
C ASP A 166 -13.63 10.89 1.65
N ALA A 167 -14.35 10.07 0.87
CA ALA A 167 -15.45 10.52 0.02
C ALA A 167 -16.76 10.77 0.79
N GLY A 168 -16.77 10.59 2.11
CA GLY A 168 -17.95 10.76 2.96
C GLY A 168 -18.96 9.61 2.89
N VAL A 169 -18.58 8.48 2.30
CA VAL A 169 -19.42 7.28 2.23
C VAL A 169 -19.29 6.51 3.55
N THR A 170 -20.32 6.61 4.38
CA THR A 170 -20.35 5.99 5.72
C THR A 170 -21.02 4.62 5.74
N LEU A 171 -21.76 4.28 4.69
CA LEU A 171 -22.53 3.04 4.58
C LEU A 171 -22.02 2.21 3.40
N ALA A 172 -20.99 1.40 3.65
CA ALA A 172 -20.43 0.50 2.67
C ALA A 172 -19.92 -0.79 3.32
N SER A 173 -19.89 -1.86 2.56
CA SER A 173 -19.18 -3.09 2.92
C SER A 173 -18.17 -3.42 1.84
N VAL A 174 -16.93 -3.70 2.23
CA VAL A 174 -15.85 -4.14 1.35
C VAL A 174 -15.39 -5.51 1.85
N GLN A 175 -15.36 -6.52 0.99
CA GLN A 175 -15.03 -7.89 1.36
C GLN A 175 -14.26 -8.59 0.26
N PRO A 176 -13.43 -9.59 0.59
CA PRO A 176 -12.87 -10.49 -0.41
C PRO A 176 -13.98 -11.34 -1.06
N GLU A 177 -13.81 -11.65 -2.35
CA GLU A 177 -14.64 -12.57 -3.13
C GLU A 177 -13.71 -13.56 -3.85
N GLY A 178 -13.52 -14.76 -3.28
CA GLY A 178 -12.54 -15.72 -3.79
C GLY A 178 -11.11 -15.34 -3.40
N THR A 179 -10.14 -15.62 -4.28
CA THR A 179 -8.70 -15.44 -3.99
C THR A 179 -8.11 -14.10 -4.42
N ASP A 180 -8.68 -13.51 -5.48
CA ASP A 180 -8.11 -12.34 -6.16
C ASP A 180 -9.15 -11.23 -6.39
N ARG A 181 -10.38 -11.36 -5.88
CA ARG A 181 -11.44 -10.36 -6.09
C ARG A 181 -11.90 -9.72 -4.80
N ILE A 182 -12.46 -8.53 -4.96
CA ILE A 182 -13.00 -7.70 -3.90
C ILE A 182 -14.40 -7.26 -4.31
N ARG A 183 -15.37 -7.54 -3.44
CA ARG A 183 -16.77 -7.18 -3.60
C ARG A 183 -17.12 -6.02 -2.69
N ILE A 184 -17.79 -5.04 -3.26
CA ILE A 184 -18.22 -3.81 -2.60
C ILE A 184 -19.74 -3.70 -2.69
N PHE A 185 -20.38 -3.40 -1.55
CA PHE A 185 -21.80 -3.06 -1.48
C PHE A 185 -22.00 -1.64 -0.94
N LEU A 186 -22.85 -0.89 -1.61
CA LEU A 186 -23.12 0.52 -1.33
C LEU A 186 -24.64 0.75 -1.31
N PRO A 187 -25.30 0.59 -0.16
CA PRO A 187 -26.74 0.79 -0.05
C PRO A 187 -27.15 2.23 -0.33
N GLY A 188 -28.29 2.41 -1.00
CA GLY A 188 -28.83 3.73 -1.32
C GLY A 188 -28.06 4.51 -2.39
N MET A 189 -26.97 3.94 -2.93
CA MET A 189 -26.23 4.54 -4.05
C MET A 189 -26.55 3.81 -5.34
N THR A 190 -27.32 4.45 -6.23
CA THR A 190 -27.76 3.86 -7.51
C THR A 190 -26.91 4.27 -8.71
N GLU A 191 -25.86 5.08 -8.49
CA GLU A 191 -24.89 5.52 -9.51
C GLU A 191 -23.52 4.86 -9.29
N PRO A 192 -23.33 3.61 -9.75
CA PRO A 192 -22.07 2.90 -9.52
C PRO A 192 -20.86 3.53 -10.24
N GLU A 193 -21.05 4.21 -11.37
CA GLU A 193 -19.96 4.85 -12.12
C GLU A 193 -19.26 5.98 -11.33
N ARG A 194 -20.05 6.80 -10.62
CA ARG A 194 -19.53 7.86 -9.74
C ARG A 194 -18.62 7.27 -8.66
N ILE A 195 -18.90 6.05 -8.22
CA ILE A 195 -18.12 5.35 -7.20
C ILE A 195 -16.91 4.65 -7.80
N THR A 196 -17.06 4.02 -8.95
CA THR A 196 -15.93 3.47 -9.71
C THR A 196 -14.88 4.55 -9.99
N ALA A 197 -15.28 5.80 -10.23
CA ALA A 197 -14.36 6.92 -10.39
C ALA A 197 -13.50 7.24 -9.14
N ILE A 198 -13.99 6.93 -7.93
CA ILE A 198 -13.23 7.10 -6.67
C ILE A 198 -12.05 6.13 -6.62
N PHE A 199 -12.21 4.92 -7.16
CA PHE A 199 -11.20 3.85 -7.08
C PHE A 199 -10.40 3.67 -8.35
N ALA A 200 -10.88 4.19 -9.49
CA ALA A 200 -10.23 4.03 -10.79
C ALA A 200 -8.82 4.64 -10.85
N ARG A 201 -8.48 5.58 -9.95
CA ARG A 201 -7.18 6.25 -9.91
C ARG A 201 -6.17 5.47 -9.05
N LYS A 202 -4.94 5.23 -9.57
CA LYS A 202 -3.80 4.70 -8.79
C LYS A 202 -3.64 5.57 -7.56
N VAL A 203 -3.28 4.97 -6.43
CA VAL A 203 -2.71 5.74 -5.33
C VAL A 203 -1.47 6.43 -5.86
N LYS A 204 -1.44 7.76 -5.78
CA LYS A 204 -0.27 8.54 -6.17
C LYS A 204 0.62 8.66 -4.94
N VAL A 205 1.71 7.91 -4.94
CA VAL A 205 2.83 8.15 -4.04
C VAL A 205 3.89 8.87 -4.82
N SER A 206 4.34 10.01 -4.30
CA SER A 206 5.47 10.74 -4.88
C SER A 206 6.34 11.31 -3.77
N PHE A 207 7.64 11.27 -4.01
CA PHE A 207 8.64 11.87 -3.15
C PHE A 207 9.21 13.07 -3.88
N ARG A 208 9.04 14.26 -3.28
CA ARG A 208 9.26 15.53 -3.95
C ARG A 208 10.14 16.43 -3.12
N GLN A 209 11.05 17.13 -3.78
CA GLN A 209 11.86 18.14 -3.12
C GLN A 209 10.95 19.29 -2.66
N VAL A 210 11.13 19.76 -1.42
CA VAL A 210 10.49 21.00 -0.95
C VAL A 210 11.30 22.18 -1.45
N ASP A 211 10.62 23.14 -2.05
CA ASP A 211 11.21 24.38 -2.51
C ASP A 211 11.17 25.42 -1.38
N LEU A 212 12.34 26.02 -1.10
CA LEU A 212 12.51 27.00 -0.03
C LEU A 212 12.77 28.42 -0.56
N SER A 213 12.65 28.64 -1.88
CA SER A 213 12.85 29.95 -2.51
C SER A 213 11.76 30.96 -2.15
N MET A 214 10.57 30.46 -1.77
CA MET A 214 9.42 31.26 -1.38
C MET A 214 8.61 30.57 -0.27
N PRO A 215 8.06 31.30 0.71
CA PRO A 215 7.11 30.74 1.67
C PRO A 215 5.87 30.14 0.96
N ALA A 216 5.44 28.95 1.41
CA ALA A 216 4.33 28.24 0.79
C ALA A 216 3.00 29.01 0.88
N GLU A 217 2.79 29.77 1.96
CA GLU A 217 1.62 30.61 2.16
C GLU A 217 1.54 31.76 1.14
N GLN A 218 2.70 32.30 0.76
CA GLN A 218 2.79 33.33 -0.27
C GLN A 218 2.51 32.74 -1.65
N ALA A 219 3.11 31.59 -1.95
CA ALA A 219 2.87 30.87 -3.20
C ALA A 219 1.40 30.45 -3.36
N GLN A 220 0.72 30.13 -2.25
CA GLN A 220 -0.70 29.76 -2.25
C GLN A 220 -1.63 30.95 -2.59
N ARG A 221 -1.27 32.16 -2.15
CA ARG A 221 -2.04 33.39 -2.39
C ARG A 221 -1.73 34.01 -3.76
N GLY A 222 -0.54 33.75 -4.28
CA GLY A 222 -0.06 34.25 -5.56
C GLY A 222 0.10 33.14 -6.60
N ALA A 223 1.15 33.25 -7.41
CA ALA A 223 1.57 32.20 -8.33
C ALA A 223 2.82 31.51 -7.76
N PRO A 224 2.83 30.17 -7.63
CA PRO A 224 4.04 29.45 -7.26
C PRO A 224 5.12 29.60 -8.34
N PRO A 225 6.41 29.56 -7.97
CA PRO A 225 7.51 29.52 -8.94
C PRO A 225 7.34 28.42 -10.00
N ASP A 226 7.92 28.64 -11.18
CA ASP A 226 7.88 27.67 -12.27
C ASP A 226 8.43 26.31 -11.82
N GLY A 227 7.74 25.23 -12.22
CA GLY A 227 8.09 23.87 -11.82
C GLY A 227 7.70 23.49 -10.38
N THR A 228 7.04 24.37 -9.62
CA THR A 228 6.57 24.08 -8.24
C THR A 228 5.05 24.19 -8.11
N GLU A 229 4.50 23.55 -7.10
CA GLU A 229 3.08 23.64 -6.73
C GLU A 229 2.91 23.64 -5.21
N VAL A 230 1.77 24.13 -4.74
CA VAL A 230 1.43 24.12 -3.31
C VAL A 230 0.52 22.94 -3.02
N LEU A 231 0.96 22.05 -2.13
CA LEU A 231 0.15 20.96 -1.60
C LEU A 231 -0.13 21.18 -0.11
N LEU A 232 -1.24 20.63 0.38
CA LEU A 232 -1.63 20.76 1.78
C LEU A 232 -1.22 19.53 2.58
N GLY A 233 -0.83 19.75 3.83
CA GLY A 233 -0.58 18.71 4.82
C GLY A 233 -1.83 17.95 5.19
N ILE A 234 -1.73 16.62 5.31
CA ILE A 234 -2.90 15.75 5.60
C ILE A 234 -3.47 15.97 7.01
N LYS A 235 -2.64 16.40 7.97
CA LYS A 235 -3.04 16.61 9.38
C LYS A 235 -3.40 18.05 9.72
N ASP A 236 -2.60 18.99 9.23
CA ASP A 236 -2.61 20.38 9.65
C ASP A 236 -3.14 21.34 8.58
N ASN A 237 -3.42 20.84 7.36
CA ASN A 237 -3.70 21.66 6.17
C ASN A 237 -2.64 22.76 5.94
N LYS A 238 -1.41 22.57 6.45
CA LYS A 238 -0.33 23.52 6.23
C LYS A 238 0.09 23.46 4.77
N PRO A 239 0.31 24.60 4.09
CA PRO A 239 0.80 24.59 2.72
C PRO A 239 2.29 24.21 2.69
N TYR A 240 2.66 23.42 1.68
CA TYR A 240 4.03 23.05 1.36
C TYR A 240 4.28 23.38 -0.11
N LEU A 241 5.34 24.14 -0.38
CA LEU A 241 5.79 24.39 -1.75
C LEU A 241 6.70 23.23 -2.17
N VAL A 242 6.25 22.45 -3.16
CA VAL A 242 6.97 21.25 -3.61
C VAL A 242 7.22 21.30 -5.10
N ALA A 243 8.26 20.62 -5.56
CA ALA A 243 8.49 20.41 -6.98
C ALA A 243 7.31 19.63 -7.61
N LYS A 244 6.86 20.02 -8.81
CA LYS A 244 5.85 19.28 -9.59
C LYS A 244 6.38 17.91 -10.03
N HIS A 245 7.67 17.85 -10.36
CA HIS A 245 8.32 16.61 -10.74
C HIS A 245 8.61 15.75 -9.53
N SER A 246 8.20 14.49 -9.63
CA SER A 246 8.49 13.50 -8.62
C SER A 246 9.91 12.97 -8.78
N ALA A 247 10.65 12.91 -7.67
CA ALA A 247 12.01 12.40 -7.64
C ALA A 247 12.03 10.87 -7.52
N LEU A 248 11.04 10.30 -6.82
CA LEU A 248 10.75 8.86 -6.70
C LEU A 248 9.23 8.67 -6.62
N ASP A 249 8.73 7.54 -7.11
CA ASP A 249 7.30 7.25 -7.11
C ASP A 249 6.97 5.96 -6.36
N GLY A 250 5.69 5.65 -6.22
CA GLY A 250 5.22 4.38 -5.65
C GLY A 250 5.88 3.15 -6.28
N ASP A 251 6.07 3.15 -7.60
CA ASP A 251 6.73 2.07 -8.36
C ASP A 251 8.19 1.80 -7.93
N ASP A 252 8.81 2.70 -7.16
CA ASP A 252 10.15 2.52 -6.63
C ASP A 252 10.16 1.82 -5.25
N ILE A 253 9.00 1.65 -4.60
CA ILE A 253 8.86 0.99 -3.30
C ILE A 253 8.83 -0.54 -3.48
N SER A 254 9.47 -1.29 -2.59
CA SER A 254 9.40 -2.76 -2.55
C SER A 254 8.70 -3.27 -1.28
N TYR A 255 8.74 -2.47 -0.21
CA TYR A 255 8.11 -2.82 1.06
C TYR A 255 7.61 -1.56 1.77
N ALA A 256 6.47 -1.69 2.45
CA ALA A 256 6.05 -0.76 3.47
C ALA A 256 5.30 -1.49 4.59
N GLY A 257 5.43 -1.03 5.82
CA GLY A 257 4.81 -1.66 6.99
C GLY A 257 4.69 -0.70 8.16
N PRO A 258 3.69 -0.87 9.05
CA PRO A 258 3.68 -0.14 10.31
C PRO A 258 4.86 -0.58 11.17
N GLY A 259 5.36 0.33 12.00
CA GLY A 259 6.43 0.06 12.95
C GLY A 259 6.41 1.07 14.08
N PHE A 260 7.43 0.99 14.92
CA PHE A 260 7.65 1.93 16.01
C PHE A 260 9.04 2.53 15.89
N ALA A 261 9.14 3.85 16.05
CA ALA A 261 10.42 4.55 16.07
C ALA A 261 11.29 4.02 17.21
N SER A 262 12.57 3.78 16.91
CA SER A 262 13.55 3.36 17.91
C SER A 262 13.76 4.47 18.94
N GLY A 263 13.63 4.14 20.23
CA GLY A 263 13.77 5.10 21.33
C GLY A 263 12.44 5.66 21.83
N THR A 264 11.65 6.30 20.96
CA THR A 264 10.39 6.97 21.38
C THR A 264 9.17 6.04 21.45
N LYS A 265 9.23 4.87 20.78
CA LYS A 265 8.09 3.95 20.61
C LYS A 265 6.85 4.61 19.97
N GLU A 266 7.06 5.68 19.20
CA GLU A 266 5.99 6.32 18.45
C GLU A 266 5.64 5.50 17.19
N PRO A 267 4.36 5.37 16.81
CA PRO A 267 3.97 4.72 15.58
C PRO A 267 4.55 5.43 14.35
N VAL A 268 5.10 4.66 13.41
CA VAL A 268 5.67 5.14 12.14
C VAL A 268 5.28 4.22 10.99
N ALA A 269 5.22 4.73 9.77
CA ALA A 269 5.15 3.91 8.58
C ALA A 269 6.56 3.74 8.00
N SER A 270 7.10 2.53 8.06
CA SER A 270 8.40 2.20 7.48
C SER A 270 8.23 1.83 6.02
N PHE A 271 9.21 2.19 5.19
CA PHE A 271 9.25 1.80 3.78
C PHE A 271 10.67 1.46 3.33
N ARG A 272 10.75 0.68 2.26
CA ARG A 272 11.98 0.31 1.57
C ARG A 272 11.76 0.41 0.07
N PHE A 273 12.73 0.97 -0.63
CA PHE A 273 12.78 1.04 -2.07
C PHE A 273 13.36 -0.24 -2.68
N ASN A 274 12.95 -0.56 -3.91
CA ASN A 274 13.59 -1.57 -4.74
C ASN A 274 15.00 -1.14 -5.17
N GLY A 275 15.70 -1.98 -5.93
CA GLY A 275 17.08 -1.73 -6.33
C GLY A 275 17.26 -0.45 -7.15
N ARG A 276 16.28 -0.09 -7.99
CA ARG A 276 16.27 1.15 -8.78
C ARG A 276 16.03 2.36 -7.87
N GLY A 277 14.98 2.30 -7.06
CA GLY A 277 14.60 3.36 -6.12
C GLY A 277 15.70 3.67 -5.11
N THR A 278 16.36 2.65 -4.58
CA THR A 278 17.48 2.80 -3.64
C THR A 278 18.60 3.65 -4.22
N ARG A 279 19.02 3.40 -5.46
CA ARG A 279 20.10 4.16 -6.11
C ARG A 279 19.70 5.61 -6.38
N ARG A 280 18.48 5.81 -6.87
CA ARG A 280 17.91 7.16 -7.11
C ARG A 280 17.84 7.94 -5.80
N PHE A 281 17.31 7.32 -4.74
CA PHE A 281 17.19 7.94 -3.42
C PHE A 281 18.54 8.28 -2.81
N ALA A 282 19.54 7.40 -2.94
CA ALA A 282 20.89 7.66 -2.49
C ALA A 282 21.51 8.89 -3.20
N HIS A 283 21.32 9.00 -4.51
CA HIS A 283 21.81 10.13 -5.30
C HIS A 283 21.12 11.45 -4.88
N ILE A 284 19.79 11.46 -4.84
CA ILE A 284 19.00 12.65 -4.49
C ILE A 284 19.33 13.13 -3.07
N THR A 285 19.40 12.22 -2.10
CA THR A 285 19.69 12.59 -0.70
C THR A 285 21.11 13.09 -0.52
N SER A 286 22.07 12.60 -1.30
CA SER A 286 23.45 13.10 -1.28
C SER A 286 23.57 14.56 -1.73
N GLU A 287 22.76 14.97 -2.71
CA GLU A 287 22.79 16.33 -3.27
C GLU A 287 21.92 17.34 -2.49
N ASN A 288 21.07 16.86 -1.58
CA ASN A 288 20.05 17.67 -0.91
C ASN A 288 20.10 17.58 0.63
N VAL A 289 21.26 17.28 1.20
CA VAL A 289 21.49 17.35 2.65
C VAL A 289 21.14 18.75 3.18
N GLY A 290 20.44 18.82 4.30
CA GLY A 290 19.94 20.04 4.94
C GLY A 290 18.64 20.59 4.33
N LYS A 291 18.05 19.91 3.33
CA LYS A 291 16.78 20.32 2.72
C LYS A 291 15.65 19.37 3.08
N PRO A 292 14.41 19.87 3.21
CA PRO A 292 13.23 19.03 3.43
C PRO A 292 12.84 18.27 2.16
N PHE A 293 12.39 17.03 2.37
CA PHE A 293 11.98 16.12 1.31
C PHE A 293 10.57 15.61 1.60
N ALA A 294 9.60 16.06 0.79
CA ALA A 294 8.19 15.80 1.01
C ALA A 294 7.78 14.41 0.52
N ILE A 295 6.98 13.72 1.32
CA ILE A 295 6.31 12.47 0.99
C ILE A 295 4.84 12.79 0.79
N VAL A 296 4.35 12.56 -0.43
CA VAL A 296 3.03 12.98 -0.89
C VAL A 296 2.20 11.76 -1.24
N LEU A 297 1.00 11.68 -0.64
CA LEU A 297 -0.02 10.66 -0.91
C LEU A 297 -1.28 11.34 -1.45
N ASP A 298 -1.73 10.95 -2.64
CA ASP A 298 -2.95 11.46 -3.29
C ASP A 298 -3.04 13.00 -3.23
N ASP A 299 -1.95 13.66 -3.64
CA ASP A 299 -1.80 15.12 -3.70
C ASP A 299 -1.86 15.83 -2.33
N LYS A 300 -1.66 15.10 -1.22
CA LYS A 300 -1.49 15.65 0.15
C LYS A 300 -0.12 15.30 0.73
N VAL A 301 0.51 16.26 1.42
CA VAL A 301 1.78 16.03 2.11
C VAL A 301 1.52 15.29 3.41
N VAL A 302 2.14 14.12 3.56
CA VAL A 302 2.07 13.34 4.82
C VAL A 302 3.15 13.78 5.77
N SER A 303 4.37 13.95 5.27
CA SER A 303 5.54 14.37 6.04
C SER A 303 6.55 15.03 5.12
N ALA A 304 7.34 15.96 5.64
CA ALA A 304 8.41 16.63 4.91
C ALA A 304 9.68 16.74 5.78
N PRO A 305 10.28 15.60 6.17
CA PRO A 305 11.47 15.60 7.03
C PRO A 305 12.69 16.20 6.32
N GLU A 306 13.60 16.75 7.11
CA GLU A 306 14.90 17.24 6.63
C GLU A 306 15.87 16.08 6.39
N ILE A 307 16.55 16.09 5.26
CA ILE A 307 17.62 15.14 4.95
C ILE A 307 18.86 15.49 5.78
N ARG A 308 19.13 14.72 6.85
CA ARG A 308 20.26 14.99 7.75
C ARG A 308 21.59 14.47 7.23
N GLU A 309 21.56 13.35 6.52
CA GLU A 309 22.72 12.68 5.94
C GLU A 309 22.31 11.94 4.66
N PRO A 310 23.26 11.62 3.77
CA PRO A 310 22.98 10.80 2.59
C PRO A 310 22.39 9.43 2.96
N ILE A 311 21.23 9.08 2.39
CA ILE A 311 20.54 7.82 2.70
C ILE A 311 20.82 6.80 1.60
N THR A 312 21.85 5.99 1.80
CA THR A 312 22.30 4.99 0.82
C THR A 312 21.65 3.62 0.99
N GLY A 313 20.99 3.37 2.12
CA GLY A 313 20.36 2.09 2.47
C GLY A 313 19.02 1.81 1.80
N GLY A 314 18.40 2.83 1.16
CA GLY A 314 17.12 2.66 0.44
C GLY A 314 15.90 2.44 1.33
N SER A 315 16.00 2.69 2.64
CA SER A 315 14.89 2.59 3.59
C SER A 315 14.63 3.93 4.27
N GLY A 316 13.40 4.11 4.76
CA GLY A 316 12.99 5.31 5.47
C GLY A 316 11.78 5.06 6.37
N GLN A 317 11.46 6.06 7.17
CA GLN A 317 10.30 6.05 8.06
C GLN A 317 9.53 7.35 7.90
N ILE A 318 8.20 7.25 7.86
CA ILE A 318 7.28 8.37 7.88
C ILE A 318 6.80 8.54 9.32
N SER A 319 7.19 9.66 9.91
CA SER A 319 6.80 10.10 11.24
C SER A 319 5.94 11.37 11.17
N GLY A 320 5.30 11.71 12.29
CA GLY A 320 4.41 12.88 12.39
C GLY A 320 3.32 12.71 13.44
N ASN A 321 3.70 12.24 14.64
CA ASN A 321 2.77 11.93 15.74
C ASN A 321 1.60 11.06 15.26
N LEU A 322 1.92 9.97 14.57
CA LEU A 322 0.92 9.07 14.00
C LEU A 322 0.28 8.22 15.09
N THR A 323 -1.01 7.93 14.94
CA THR A 323 -1.60 6.78 15.64
C THR A 323 -1.19 5.48 14.94
N LEU A 324 -1.34 4.34 15.62
CA LEU A 324 -1.07 3.04 14.99
C LEU A 324 -1.96 2.80 13.76
N GLU A 325 -3.22 3.23 13.82
CA GLU A 325 -4.16 3.15 12.71
C GLU A 325 -3.70 4.01 11.51
N GLU A 326 -3.24 5.24 11.76
CA GLU A 326 -2.70 6.12 10.72
C GLU A 326 -1.42 5.56 10.11
N ALA A 327 -0.49 5.05 10.94
CA ALA A 327 0.74 4.44 10.47
C ALA A 327 0.46 3.21 9.58
N ASN A 328 -0.51 2.39 9.97
CA ASN A 328 -0.95 1.26 9.15
C ASN A 328 -1.56 1.73 7.82
N SER A 329 -2.48 2.70 7.86
CA SER A 329 -3.12 3.26 6.67
C SER A 329 -2.11 3.86 5.68
N ILE A 330 -1.10 4.57 6.18
CA ILE A 330 -0.01 5.11 5.36
C ILE A 330 0.81 3.97 4.75
N ALA A 331 1.24 2.99 5.53
CA ALA A 331 2.00 1.85 5.04
C ALA A 331 1.24 1.09 3.94
N MET A 332 -0.06 0.91 4.13
CA MET A 332 -0.97 0.30 3.16
C MET A 332 -1.02 1.09 1.86
N MET A 333 -1.21 2.42 1.92
CA MET A 333 -1.22 3.27 0.72
C MET A 333 0.11 3.20 -0.04
N LEU A 334 1.24 3.12 0.68
CA LEU A 334 2.56 2.94 0.06
C LEU A 334 2.68 1.59 -0.66
N ARG A 335 2.23 0.49 -0.04
CA ARG A 335 2.20 -0.85 -0.68
C ARG A 335 1.29 -0.87 -1.90
N ALA A 336 0.10 -0.29 -1.79
CA ALA A 336 -0.87 -0.23 -2.88
C ALA A 336 -0.35 0.59 -4.08
N ALA A 337 0.53 1.57 -3.85
CA ALA A 337 1.12 2.37 -4.92
C ALA A 337 2.30 1.69 -5.63
N SER A 338 2.92 0.69 -5.00
CA SER A 338 4.11 0.02 -5.51
C SER A 338 3.83 -1.21 -6.37
N LEU A 339 2.55 -1.51 -6.58
CA LEU A 339 2.13 -2.73 -7.25
C LEU A 339 1.68 -2.46 -8.68
N PRO A 340 2.25 -3.17 -9.68
CA PRO A 340 1.72 -3.15 -11.02
C PRO A 340 0.34 -3.78 -10.99
N GLY A 341 -0.64 -3.06 -11.57
CA GLY A 341 -1.93 -3.64 -11.84
C GLY A 341 -3.06 -3.26 -10.89
N ARG A 342 -3.78 -2.23 -11.32
CA ARG A 342 -4.95 -1.74 -10.60
C ARG A 342 -6.03 -2.81 -10.56
N LEU A 343 -6.87 -2.70 -9.53
CA LEU A 343 -8.18 -3.29 -9.47
C LEU A 343 -8.89 -3.19 -10.84
N GLY A 344 -9.01 -4.31 -11.54
CA GLY A 344 -9.77 -4.42 -12.78
C GLY A 344 -11.25 -4.54 -12.44
N LEU A 345 -12.10 -3.67 -12.98
CA LEU A 345 -13.54 -3.81 -12.81
C LEU A 345 -14.01 -5.11 -13.47
N VAL A 346 -14.57 -6.02 -12.68
CA VAL A 346 -15.12 -7.30 -13.16
C VAL A 346 -16.62 -7.19 -13.36
N GLU A 347 -17.31 -6.59 -12.40
CA GLU A 347 -18.76 -6.54 -12.38
C GLU A 347 -19.26 -5.23 -11.78
N GLN A 348 -20.30 -4.67 -12.36
CA GLN A 348 -20.99 -3.48 -11.86
C GLN A 348 -22.49 -3.68 -12.03
N GLN A 349 -23.23 -3.70 -10.93
CA GLN A 349 -24.67 -3.96 -10.94
C GLN A 349 -25.41 -3.03 -9.98
N VAL A 350 -26.54 -2.49 -10.43
CA VAL A 350 -27.51 -1.83 -9.55
C VAL A 350 -28.45 -2.88 -8.98
N VAL A 351 -28.51 -2.95 -7.66
CA VAL A 351 -29.43 -3.83 -6.92
C VAL A 351 -30.66 -3.01 -6.57
N GLN A 352 -31.83 -3.46 -7.01
CA GLN A 352 -33.09 -2.82 -6.64
C GLN A 352 -33.50 -3.22 -5.22
N PRO A 353 -34.20 -2.35 -4.48
CA PRO A 353 -34.81 -2.73 -3.22
C PRO A 353 -35.77 -3.92 -3.42
N ALA A 354 -35.85 -4.81 -2.45
CA ALA A 354 -36.84 -5.88 -2.47
C ALA A 354 -38.25 -5.24 -2.42
N ALA A 355 -39.07 -5.49 -3.45
CA ALA A 355 -40.48 -5.16 -3.41
C ALA A 355 -41.12 -5.97 -2.29
N LYS A 356 -41.74 -5.27 -1.32
CA LYS A 356 -42.51 -5.93 -0.27
C LYS A 356 -43.69 -6.66 -0.93
N PRO A 357 -43.93 -7.95 -0.63
CA PRO A 357 -45.05 -8.69 -1.19
C PRO A 357 -46.41 -8.11 -0.79
#